data_AF-A0A9E5M9J0-F1
#
_entry.id   AF-A0A9E5M9J0-F1
#
_cell.length_a   1.000
_cell.length_b   1.000
_cell.length_c   1.000
_cell.angle_alpha   90.00
_cell.angle_beta   90.00
_cell.angle_gamma   90.00
#
_symmetry.space_group_name_H-M   'P 1'
#
loop_
_entity.id
_entity.type
_entity.pdbx_description
1 polymer ?
#
loop_
_entity_poly.entity_id
_entity_poly.type
_entity_poly.pdbx_seq_one_letter_code
_entity_poly.pdbx_strand_id
1 'polypeptide(L)'
;MSVWKKIEEKAEAGQRLSFEEGVYLFREAELHSLGQLADRVRAGKVGKRASYVLNRYLNYSNVCILSCQFCAFARKKREPGTFELSVEEMTETARKSVAQGITE
;
A
#
# COMPACT_ATOMS: atom_id res chain seq x y z
N MET A 1 -2.77 22.31 27.36
CA MET A 1 -3.03 21.98 25.93
C MET A 1 -3.17 20.47 25.83
N SER A 2 -4.25 19.95 25.25
CA SER A 2 -4.48 18.50 25.13
C SER A 2 -3.44 17.86 24.22
N VAL A 3 -3.22 16.55 24.38
CA VAL A 3 -2.35 15.75 23.49
C VAL A 3 -2.84 15.87 22.05
N TRP A 4 -4.16 15.75 21.84
CA TRP A 4 -4.80 15.97 20.54
C TRP A 4 -4.41 17.30 19.88
N LYS A 5 -4.53 18.42 20.61
CA LYS A 5 -4.26 19.75 20.06
C LYS A 5 -2.80 19.91 19.63
N LYS A 6 -1.85 19.34 20.39
CA LYS A 6 -0.43 19.32 19.99
C LYS A 6 -0.20 18.54 18.70
N ILE A 7 -0.86 17.39 18.55
CA ILE A 7 -0.76 16.55 17.35
C ILE A 7 -1.34 17.27 16.13
N GLU A 8 -2.52 17.89 16.29
CA GLU A 8 -3.19 18.67 15.25
C GLU A 8 -2.29 19.80 14.74
N GLU A 9 -1.76 20.63 15.65
CA GLU A 9 -0.85 21.73 15.31
C GLU A 9 0.41 21.24 14.57
N LYS A 10 1.03 20.15 15.04
CA LYS A 10 2.21 19.56 14.38
C LYS A 10 1.87 19.02 12.99
N ALA A 11 0.77 18.28 12.86
CA ALA A 11 0.37 17.67 11.61
C ALA A 11 0.03 18.72 10.54
N GLU A 12 -0.69 19.78 10.91
CA GLU A 12 -1.02 20.89 10.02
C GLU A 12 0.21 21.72 9.64
N ALA A 13 1.18 21.85 10.54
CA ALA A 13 2.48 22.46 10.24
C ALA A 13 3.43 21.55 9.42
N GLY A 14 2.99 20.35 9.01
CA GLY A 14 3.80 19.40 8.26
C GLY A 14 4.96 18.78 9.06
N GLN A 15 4.92 18.89 10.39
CA GLN A 15 5.95 18.36 11.28
C GLN A 15 5.77 16.87 11.52
N ARG A 16 6.89 16.17 11.74
CA ARG A 16 6.89 14.74 12.04
C ARG A 16 6.29 14.49 13.44
N LEU A 17 5.32 13.58 13.50
CA LEU A 17 4.80 13.07 14.76
C LEU A 17 5.77 12.08 15.40
N SER A 18 5.82 12.04 16.73
CA SER A 18 6.61 11.08 17.48
C SER A 18 5.96 9.70 17.48
N PHE A 19 6.70 8.69 17.95
CA PHE A 19 6.17 7.34 18.12
C PHE A 19 4.98 7.32 19.10
N GLU A 20 5.11 8.01 20.23
CA GLU A 20 4.11 8.08 21.30
C GLU A 20 2.84 8.80 20.81
N GLU A 21 2.99 9.85 20.01
CA GLU A 21 1.88 10.54 19.36
C GLU A 21 1.14 9.60 18.38
N GLY A 22 1.88 8.78 17.61
CA GLY A 22 1.29 7.76 16.75
C GLY A 22 0.52 6.68 17.53
N VAL A 23 1.06 6.23 18.67
CA VAL A 23 0.38 5.27 19.55
C VAL A 23 -0.90 5.87 20.12
N TYR A 24 -0.86 7.14 20.55
CA TYR A 24 -2.05 7.86 21.00
C TYR A 24 -3.13 7.91 19.90
N LEU A 25 -2.75 8.25 18.66
CA LEU A 25 -3.70 8.28 17.54
C LEU A 25 -4.36 6.93 17.28
N PHE A 26 -3.61 5.84 17.44
CA PHE A 26 -4.14 4.49 17.21
C PHE A 26 -5.13 4.03 18.29
N ARG A 27 -4.91 4.45 19.55
CA ARG A 27 -5.67 3.95 20.70
C ARG A 27 -6.82 4.86 21.13
N GLU A 28 -6.59 6.17 21.08
CA GLU A 28 -7.42 7.15 21.80
C GLU A 28 -8.10 8.16 20.86
N ALA A 29 -7.65 8.30 19.61
CA ALA A 29 -8.25 9.29 18.71
C ALA A 29 -9.66 8.89 18.29
N GLU A 30 -10.57 9.85 18.36
CA GLU A 30 -11.90 9.72 17.78
C GLU A 30 -11.78 9.69 16.25
N LEU A 31 -12.43 8.69 15.64
CA LEU A 31 -12.24 8.34 14.23
C LEU A 31 -12.56 9.49 13.27
N HIS A 32 -13.66 10.22 13.51
CA HIS A 32 -14.07 11.33 12.64
C HIS A 32 -13.11 12.51 12.75
N SER A 33 -12.67 12.85 13.96
CA SER A 33 -11.68 13.89 14.21
C SER A 33 -10.35 13.55 13.53
N LEU A 34 -9.91 12.28 13.62
CA LEU A 34 -8.72 11.78 12.93
C LEU A 34 -8.88 11.85 11.41
N GLY A 35 -10.02 11.41 10.89
CA GLY A 35 -10.33 11.47 9.46
C GLY A 35 -10.30 12.89 8.91
N GLN A 36 -10.85 13.87 9.64
CA GLN A 36 -10.83 15.28 9.25
C GLN A 36 -9.41 15.85 9.23
N LEU A 37 -8.60 15.58 10.27
CA LEU A 37 -7.20 16.01 10.29
C LEU A 37 -6.40 15.39 9.14
N ALA A 38 -6.58 14.09 8.91
CA ALA A 38 -5.93 13.38 7.81
C ALA A 38 -6.33 13.96 6.44
N ASP A 39 -7.61 14.29 6.23
CA ASP A 39 -8.09 14.90 5.00
C ASP A 39 -7.48 16.30 4.78
N ARG A 40 -7.42 17.16 5.82
CA ARG A 40 -6.77 18.47 5.74
C ARG A 40 -5.30 18.36 5.38
N VAL A 41 -4.55 17.47 6.04
CA VAL A 41 -3.12 17.23 5.76
C VAL A 41 -2.93 16.68 4.35
N ARG A 42 -3.78 15.74 3.89
CA ARG A 42 -3.76 15.22 2.52
C ARG A 42 -4.05 16.33 1.51
N ALA A 43 -5.09 17.14 1.73
CA ALA A 43 -5.48 18.23 0.85
C ALA A 43 -4.39 19.30 0.75
N GLY A 44 -3.66 19.59 1.84
CA GLY A 44 -2.50 20.47 1.80
C GLY A 44 -1.34 19.95 0.93
N LYS A 45 -1.23 18.62 0.76
CA LYS A 45 -0.18 17.99 -0.04
C LYS A 45 -0.55 17.80 -1.51
N VAL A 46 -1.78 17.37 -1.78
CA VAL A 46 -2.20 16.94 -3.14
C VAL A 46 -3.50 17.61 -3.62
N GLY A 47 -4.08 18.51 -2.83
CA GLY A 47 -5.37 19.13 -3.13
C GLY A 47 -6.48 18.08 -3.28
N LYS A 48 -7.32 18.28 -4.30
CA LYS A 48 -8.40 17.34 -4.66
C LYS A 48 -7.97 16.26 -5.67
N ARG A 49 -6.68 16.19 -6.02
CA ARG A 49 -6.20 15.22 -7.02
C ARG A 49 -6.21 13.81 -6.42
N ALA A 50 -6.88 12.91 -7.11
CA ALA A 50 -6.72 11.46 -6.95
C ALA A 50 -6.12 10.92 -8.27
N SER A 51 -5.00 10.21 -8.18
CA SER A 51 -4.34 9.59 -9.33
C SER A 51 -4.45 8.06 -9.25
N TYR A 52 -4.43 7.43 -10.41
CA TYR A 52 -4.36 5.97 -10.56
C TYR A 52 -3.25 5.62 -11.54
N VAL A 53 -2.82 4.36 -11.50
CA VAL A 53 -1.85 3.78 -12.45
C VAL A 53 -2.52 2.60 -13.14
N LEU A 54 -2.33 2.48 -14.46
CA LEU A 54 -2.70 1.28 -15.21
C LEU A 54 -1.49 0.34 -15.20
N ASN A 55 -1.44 -0.56 -14.22
CA ASN A 55 -0.31 -1.45 -14.01
C ASN A 55 -0.60 -2.92 -14.31
N ARG A 56 0.44 -3.68 -14.70
CA ARG A 56 0.41 -5.14 -14.81
C ARG A 56 1.30 -5.75 -13.75
N TYR A 57 0.68 -6.30 -12.71
CA TYR A 57 1.40 -7.17 -11.78
C TYR A 57 1.62 -8.56 -12.40
N LEU A 58 2.89 -8.95 -12.54
CA LEU A 58 3.28 -10.24 -13.08
C LEU A 58 3.77 -11.16 -11.97
N ASN A 59 2.90 -12.09 -11.57
CA ASN A 59 3.28 -13.21 -10.74
C ASN A 59 3.99 -14.25 -11.60
N TYR A 60 5.31 -14.32 -11.51
CA TYR A 60 6.12 -15.27 -12.29
C TYR A 60 6.22 -16.65 -11.63
N SER A 61 5.95 -16.73 -10.34
CA SER A 61 5.88 -18.00 -9.61
C SER A 61 5.02 -17.82 -8.38
N ASN A 62 4.31 -18.88 -8.00
CA ASN A 62 3.71 -18.98 -6.67
C ASN A 62 4.46 -20.00 -5.77
N VAL A 63 5.55 -20.60 -6.27
CA VAL A 63 6.40 -21.50 -5.50
C VAL A 63 7.23 -20.69 -4.51
N CYS A 64 7.11 -20.98 -3.22
CA CYS A 64 7.80 -20.26 -2.17
C CYS A 64 8.38 -21.21 -1.12
N ILE A 65 9.63 -20.94 -0.72
CA ILE A 65 10.29 -21.70 0.35
C ILE A 65 9.77 -21.32 1.73
N LEU A 66 9.18 -20.14 1.89
CA LEU A 66 8.62 -19.62 3.14
C LEU A 66 7.23 -20.20 3.44
N SER A 67 6.77 -20.02 4.68
CA SER A 67 5.47 -20.52 5.17
C SER A 67 4.74 -19.45 5.98
N CYS A 68 4.57 -18.27 5.39
CA CYS A 68 3.87 -17.15 6.01
C CYS A 68 2.40 -17.50 6.29
N GLN A 69 1.96 -17.35 7.54
CA GLN A 69 0.62 -17.76 7.99
C GLN A 69 -0.54 -16.96 7.36
N PHE A 70 -0.23 -15.78 6.80
CA PHE A 70 -1.21 -14.89 6.18
C PHE A 70 -1.17 -14.93 4.64
N CYS A 71 -0.23 -15.66 4.03
CA CYS A 71 -0.06 -15.65 2.59
C CYS A 71 -0.88 -16.78 1.95
N ALA A 72 -1.96 -16.43 1.26
CA ALA A 72 -2.76 -17.39 0.50
C ALA A 72 -2.17 -17.75 -0.88
N PHE A 73 -1.14 -17.01 -1.32
CA PHE A 73 -0.56 -17.16 -2.66
C PHE A 73 0.55 -18.21 -2.71
N ALA A 74 1.35 -18.32 -1.65
CA ALA A 74 2.51 -19.19 -1.60
C ALA A 74 2.11 -20.68 -1.62
N ARG A 75 2.81 -21.46 -2.45
CA ARG A 75 2.72 -22.92 -2.52
C ARG A 75 4.09 -23.57 -2.41
N LYS A 76 4.17 -24.78 -1.87
CA LYS A 76 5.38 -25.61 -1.96
C LYS A 76 5.46 -26.27 -3.33
N LYS A 77 6.68 -26.53 -3.83
CA LYS A 77 6.96 -26.98 -5.22
C LYS A 77 6.16 -28.19 -5.71
N ARG A 78 5.60 -29.01 -4.81
CA ARG A 78 4.84 -30.23 -5.14
C ARG A 78 3.35 -30.13 -4.81
N GLU A 79 2.88 -28.97 -4.38
CA GLU A 79 1.46 -28.75 -4.13
C GLU A 79 0.70 -28.57 -5.44
N PRO A 80 -0.58 -28.99 -5.52
CA PRO A 80 -1.41 -28.72 -6.68
C PRO A 80 -1.51 -27.22 -6.97
N GLY A 81 -1.55 -26.85 -8.26
CA GLY A 81 -1.71 -25.45 -8.69
C GLY A 81 -0.46 -24.58 -8.55
N THR A 82 0.72 -25.18 -8.37
CA THR A 82 2.00 -24.48 -8.52
C THR A 82 2.27 -24.10 -9.97
N PHE A 83 2.89 -22.94 -10.17
CA PHE A 83 3.43 -22.54 -11.47
C PHE A 83 4.75 -21.79 -11.29
N GLU A 84 5.62 -21.90 -12.30
CA GLU A 84 6.88 -21.16 -12.45
C GLU A 84 6.98 -20.80 -13.94
N LEU A 85 6.84 -19.51 -14.27
CA LEU A 85 6.88 -19.02 -15.64
C LEU A 85 8.31 -18.95 -16.15
N SER A 86 8.51 -19.27 -17.43
CA SER A 86 9.76 -19.01 -18.14
C SER A 86 9.94 -17.52 -18.43
N VAL A 87 11.17 -17.11 -18.75
CA VAL A 87 11.45 -15.72 -19.16
C VAL A 87 10.66 -15.35 -20.43
N GLU A 88 10.53 -16.27 -21.37
CA GLU A 88 9.78 -16.11 -22.60
C GLU A 88 8.30 -15.84 -22.30
N GLU A 89 7.67 -16.62 -21.42
CA GLU A 89 6.27 -16.44 -20.99
C GLU A 89 6.06 -15.08 -20.29
N MET A 90 7.01 -14.67 -19.45
CA MET A 90 6.98 -13.36 -18.80
C MET A 90 7.08 -12.22 -19.80
N THR A 91 8.04 -12.28 -20.73
CA THR A 91 8.24 -11.23 -21.74
C THR A 91 7.05 -11.14 -22.69
N GLU A 92 6.45 -12.26 -23.08
CA GLU A 92 5.25 -12.26 -23.92
C GLU A 92 4.05 -11.65 -23.21
N THR A 93 3.86 -11.97 -21.93
CA THR A 93 2.83 -11.33 -21.10
C THR A 93 3.05 -9.81 -21.00
N ALA A 94 4.29 -9.37 -20.82
CA ALA A 94 4.62 -7.95 -20.78
C ALA A 94 4.34 -7.25 -22.12
N ARG A 95 4.75 -7.84 -23.26
CA ARG A 95 4.47 -7.30 -24.60
C ARG A 95 2.97 -7.12 -24.84
N LYS A 96 2.16 -8.14 -24.53
CA LYS A 96 0.70 -8.07 -24.64
C LYS A 96 0.09 -6.98 -23.76
N SER A 97 0.63 -6.81 -22.55
CA SER A 97 0.13 -5.82 -21.59
C SER A 97 0.41 -4.39 -22.06
N VAL A 98 1.61 -4.12 -22.58
CA VAL A 98 1.96 -2.82 -23.18
C VAL A 98 1.04 -2.49 -24.36
N ALA A 99 0.75 -3.48 -25.22
CA ALA A 99 -0.19 -3.31 -26.33
C ALA A 99 -1.63 -2.98 -25.88
N GLN A 100 -1.98 -3.24 -24.62
CA GLN A 100 -3.27 -2.91 -24.01
C GLN A 100 -3.28 -1.55 -23.29
N GLY A 101 -2.19 -0.79 -23.36
CA GLY A 101 -2.09 0.53 -22.72
C GLY A 101 -1.70 0.49 -21.25
N ILE A 102 -1.18 -0.64 -20.76
CA ILE A 102 -0.52 -0.71 -19.46
C ILE A 102 0.77 0.12 -19.51
N THR A 103 0.99 0.93 -18.48
CA THR A 103 2.11 1.89 -18.41
C THR A 103 3.15 1.56 -17.34
N GLU A 104 2.87 0.60 -16.47
CA GLU A 104 3.76 0.11 -15.39
C GLU A 104 3.64 -1.41 -15.24
#